data_AF-A0A2V5U9Z1-F1
#
_entry.id   AF-A0A2V5U9Z1-F1
#
_cell.length_a   1.000
_cell.length_b   1.000
_cell.length_c   1.000
_cell.angle_alpha   90.00
_cell.angle_beta   90.00
_cell.angle_gamma   90.00
#
_symmetry.space_group_name_H-M   'P 1'
#
loop_
_entity.id
_entity.type
_entity.pdbx_description
1 polymer ?
#
loop_
_entity_poly.entity_id
_entity_poly.type
_entity_poly.pdbx_seq_one_letter_code
_entity_poly.pdbx_strand_id
1 'polypeptide(L)'
;MSVRSKLRKRFTLLTVFLVSINEGFVSRSVSDTVYFVVAEPPDKRVVNDSYVLPLTHQEDIAHARALIQQGISIGGALVGARIAAGADGINRDYLAVGAPQWSWHVVEFTGFADVFGEILDGAPSGVEWNVEGWIAARDGRIGFWNYTVVAELSPSSCVTVAAKVTPQGVEVAWTDMGIHYVYTVEVSDSATGNWQPASGGSWPVSATNWVDTTLSSSAHFYRVKAELKSP
;
A
#
# COMPACT_ATOMS: atom_id res chain seq x y z
N MET A 1 36.61 -63.50 -24.68
CA MET A 1 35.29 -63.05 -25.19
C MET A 1 34.52 -62.53 -23.98
N SER A 2 34.50 -61.22 -23.76
CA SER A 2 33.45 -60.25 -24.17
C SER A 2 32.14 -60.46 -23.37
N VAL A 3 31.47 -59.50 -22.74
CA VAL A 3 31.62 -58.05 -22.49
C VAL A 3 30.68 -57.71 -21.30
N ARG A 4 31.05 -56.72 -20.48
CA ARG A 4 30.22 -56.12 -19.42
C ARG A 4 29.00 -55.39 -20.01
N SER A 5 27.83 -55.45 -19.37
CA SER A 5 26.83 -54.37 -19.52
C SER A 5 26.21 -53.98 -18.16
N LYS A 6 26.38 -52.71 -17.81
CA LYS A 6 25.78 -52.02 -16.66
C LYS A 6 24.42 -51.47 -17.12
N LEU A 7 23.34 -51.86 -16.45
CA LEU A 7 22.02 -51.26 -16.71
C LEU A 7 21.94 -49.89 -16.02
N ARG A 8 21.89 -48.83 -16.83
CA ARG A 8 21.82 -47.43 -16.40
C ARG A 8 20.41 -47.07 -15.93
N LYS A 9 20.35 -46.33 -14.81
CA LYS A 9 19.19 -45.58 -14.30
C LYS A 9 18.62 -44.69 -15.42
N ARG A 10 17.31 -44.80 -15.68
CA ARG A 10 16.59 -43.81 -16.49
C ARG A 10 16.15 -42.67 -15.56
N PHE A 11 16.90 -41.58 -15.58
CA PHE A 11 16.44 -40.28 -15.09
C PHE A 11 15.59 -39.67 -16.20
N THR A 12 14.31 -39.46 -15.94
CA THR A 12 13.44 -38.66 -16.80
C THR A 12 13.82 -37.20 -16.60
N LEU A 13 14.43 -36.61 -17.63
CA LEU A 13 14.77 -35.19 -17.71
C LEU A 13 13.48 -34.41 -17.98
N LEU A 14 12.95 -33.70 -16.98
CA LEU A 14 11.88 -32.74 -17.19
C LEU A 14 12.50 -31.49 -17.85
N THR A 15 12.27 -31.33 -19.15
CA THR A 15 12.69 -30.16 -19.91
C THR A 15 11.70 -29.03 -19.62
N VAL A 16 12.15 -27.98 -18.93
CA VAL A 16 11.38 -26.74 -18.76
C VAL A 16 11.56 -25.92 -20.04
N PHE A 17 10.48 -25.73 -20.79
CA PHE A 17 10.42 -24.73 -21.86
C PHE A 17 10.11 -23.37 -21.25
N LEU A 18 11.09 -22.46 -21.25
CA LEU A 18 10.88 -21.03 -21.09
C LEU A 18 10.37 -20.50 -22.44
N VAL A 19 9.06 -20.24 -22.54
CA VAL A 19 8.50 -19.46 -23.65
C VAL A 19 8.70 -17.99 -23.31
N SER A 20 9.69 -17.35 -23.95
CA SER A 20 9.76 -15.89 -24.03
C SER A 20 8.74 -15.42 -25.06
N ILE A 21 7.73 -14.68 -24.62
CA ILE A 21 6.86 -13.90 -25.49
C ILE A 21 7.40 -12.48 -25.46
N ASN A 22 8.25 -12.15 -26.45
CA ASN A 22 8.54 -10.78 -26.80
C ASN A 22 7.40 -10.30 -27.71
N GLU A 23 6.34 -9.79 -27.09
CA GLU A 23 5.33 -8.98 -27.77
C GLU A 23 5.48 -7.57 -27.21
N GLY A 24 5.82 -6.63 -28.10
CA GLY A 24 5.99 -5.23 -27.76
C GLY A 24 4.68 -4.63 -27.27
N PHE A 25 4.45 -4.69 -25.96
CA PHE A 25 3.45 -3.88 -25.32
C PHE A 25 3.94 -2.43 -25.34
N VAL A 26 3.32 -1.61 -26.18
CA VAL A 26 3.21 -0.18 -25.86
C VAL A 26 2.36 -0.10 -24.60
N SER A 27 3.01 -0.22 -23.44
CA SER A 27 2.38 0.05 -22.17
C SER A 27 2.14 1.55 -22.11
N ARG A 28 0.91 1.97 -22.39
CA ARG A 28 0.46 3.29 -21.99
C ARG A 28 0.26 3.19 -20.48
N SER A 29 1.23 3.68 -19.70
CA SER A 29 1.11 3.71 -18.24
C SER A 29 -0.09 4.58 -17.87
N VAL A 30 -1.16 3.94 -17.41
CA VAL A 30 -2.01 4.58 -16.41
C VAL A 30 -1.09 4.71 -15.20
N SER A 31 -0.91 5.93 -14.73
CA SER A 31 -0.07 6.20 -13.57
C SER A 31 -0.76 5.60 -12.34
N ASP A 32 -0.51 4.33 -12.06
CA ASP A 32 -0.92 3.70 -10.82
C ASP A 32 -0.17 4.37 -9.68
N THR A 33 -0.87 5.19 -8.90
CA THR A 33 -0.29 5.79 -7.69
C THR A 33 0.18 4.67 -6.77
N VAL A 34 1.46 4.71 -6.40
CA VAL A 34 2.06 3.83 -5.41
C VAL A 34 2.21 4.61 -4.11
N TYR A 35 1.76 4.02 -3.01
CA TYR A 35 1.83 4.65 -1.69
C TYR A 35 3.02 4.13 -0.91
N PHE A 36 3.76 5.03 -0.29
CA PHE A 36 4.93 4.73 0.51
C PHE A 36 4.76 5.24 1.94
N VAL A 37 5.23 4.47 2.92
CA VAL A 37 5.35 4.94 4.30
C VAL A 37 6.63 5.73 4.41
N VAL A 38 6.52 6.95 4.91
CA VAL A 38 7.65 7.80 5.28
C VAL A 38 7.70 7.89 6.81
N ALA A 39 8.83 7.55 7.39
CA ALA A 39 9.03 7.51 8.83
C ALA A 39 10.51 7.75 9.19
N GLU A 40 10.79 7.86 10.48
CA GLU A 40 12.16 7.87 10.96
C GLU A 40 12.84 6.49 10.74
N PRO A 41 14.10 6.46 10.28
CA PRO A 41 14.87 5.22 10.15
C PRO A 41 14.90 4.44 11.48
N PRO A 42 14.86 3.10 11.47
CA PRO A 42 14.80 2.29 12.70
C PRO A 42 15.88 2.60 13.75
N ASP A 43 17.07 3.00 13.33
CA ASP A 43 18.23 3.33 14.15
C ASP A 43 18.25 4.79 14.65
N LYS A 44 17.32 5.64 14.20
CA LYS A 44 17.29 7.09 14.49
C LYS A 44 15.94 7.60 14.96
N ARG A 45 15.09 6.72 15.49
CA ARG A 45 13.74 7.07 15.97
C ARG A 45 13.81 8.02 17.16
N VAL A 46 13.12 9.15 17.06
CA VAL A 46 12.94 10.14 18.12
C VAL A 46 11.45 10.32 18.40
N VAL A 47 10.65 10.59 17.37
CA VAL A 47 9.19 10.78 17.48
C VAL A 47 8.45 9.45 17.27
N ASN A 48 8.93 8.63 16.34
CA ASN A 48 8.42 7.31 15.97
C ASN A 48 6.95 7.33 15.48
N ASP A 49 6.63 8.31 14.64
CA ASP A 49 5.39 8.39 13.86
C ASP A 49 5.70 8.28 12.36
N SER A 50 4.66 8.29 11.53
CA SER A 50 4.78 8.12 10.08
C SER A 50 3.70 8.86 9.32
N TYR A 51 3.89 9.03 8.02
CA TYR A 51 2.88 9.52 7.09
C TYR A 51 2.99 8.79 5.75
N VAL A 52 2.02 8.98 4.86
CA VAL A 52 1.96 8.35 3.55
C VAL A 52 2.31 9.32 2.44
N LEU A 53 3.19 8.88 1.55
CA LEU A 53 3.61 9.57 0.34
C LEU A 53 3.04 8.85 -0.90
N PRO A 54 2.08 9.46 -1.62
CA PRO A 54 1.67 8.99 -2.94
C PRO A 54 2.68 9.40 -4.01
N LEU A 55 3.10 8.46 -4.86
CA LEU A 55 3.98 8.71 -6.02
C LEU A 55 3.37 8.15 -7.29
N THR A 56 3.53 8.88 -8.40
CA THR A 56 2.95 8.58 -9.71
C THR A 56 4.01 8.40 -10.79
N HIS A 57 5.12 9.11 -10.69
CA HIS A 57 6.23 9.04 -11.64
C HIS A 57 7.12 7.84 -11.36
N GLN A 58 7.42 7.06 -12.40
CA GLN A 58 8.20 5.82 -12.27
C GLN A 58 9.62 6.05 -11.72
N GLU A 59 10.23 7.19 -12.03
CA GLU A 59 11.57 7.55 -11.51
C GLU A 59 11.54 7.76 -10.00
N ASP A 60 10.52 8.47 -9.49
CA ASP A 60 10.34 8.71 -8.06
C ASP A 60 10.00 7.41 -7.32
N ILE A 61 9.13 6.57 -7.90
CA ILE A 61 8.79 5.25 -7.37
C ILE A 61 10.04 4.36 -7.31
N ALA A 62 10.88 4.39 -8.34
CA ALA A 62 12.13 3.63 -8.36
C ALA A 62 13.12 4.13 -7.30
N HIS A 63 13.22 5.46 -7.11
CA HIS A 63 14.07 6.05 -6.08
C HIS A 63 13.57 5.70 -4.67
N ALA A 64 12.26 5.80 -4.41
CA ALA A 64 11.65 5.40 -3.15
C ALA A 64 11.94 3.92 -2.82
N ARG A 65 11.80 3.02 -3.80
CA ARG A 65 12.18 1.59 -3.66
C ARG A 65 13.67 1.41 -3.41
N ALA A 66 14.52 2.21 -4.05
CA ALA A 66 15.96 2.16 -3.81
C ALA A 66 16.32 2.61 -2.39
N LEU A 67 15.68 3.65 -1.85
CA LEU A 67 15.86 4.07 -0.45
C LEU A 67 15.52 2.95 0.52
N ILE A 68 14.45 2.19 0.29
CA ILE A 68 14.07 1.04 1.11
C ILE A 68 15.15 -0.06 1.08
N GLN A 69 15.66 -0.37 -0.11
CA GLN A 69 16.59 -1.49 -0.31
C GLN A 69 18.03 -1.18 0.08
N GLN A 70 18.48 0.05 -0.17
CA GLN A 70 19.89 0.45 -0.08
C GLN A 70 20.14 1.45 1.05
N GLY A 71 19.08 2.05 1.60
CA GLY A 71 19.16 3.05 2.66
C GLY A 71 19.49 4.45 2.16
N ILE A 72 19.58 5.39 3.10
CA ILE A 72 19.75 6.83 2.84
C ILE A 72 21.10 7.20 2.20
N SER A 73 22.04 6.27 2.09
CA SER A 73 23.37 6.51 1.51
C SER A 73 23.33 6.78 0.01
N ILE A 74 22.23 6.44 -0.67
CA ILE A 74 22.05 6.71 -2.11
C ILE A 74 21.75 8.19 -2.42
N GLY A 75 21.54 9.02 -1.39
CA GLY A 75 21.17 10.43 -1.52
C GLY A 75 19.69 10.64 -1.82
N GLY A 76 19.23 11.89 -1.77
CA GLY A 76 17.82 12.23 -1.94
C GLY A 76 16.93 11.57 -0.89
N ALA A 77 17.38 11.51 0.37
CA ALA A 77 16.69 10.75 1.41
C ALA A 77 15.45 11.46 1.96
N LEU A 78 15.42 12.79 1.88
CA LEU A 78 14.32 13.62 2.39
C LEU A 78 13.22 13.76 1.34
N VAL A 79 11.98 13.75 1.82
CA VAL A 79 10.78 13.91 0.99
C VAL A 79 10.30 15.35 1.08
N GLY A 80 10.24 16.04 -0.05
CA GLY A 80 9.55 17.32 -0.18
C GLY A 80 8.13 17.11 -0.69
N ALA A 81 7.15 17.71 -0.02
CA ALA A 81 5.75 17.61 -0.43
C ALA A 81 4.93 18.84 0.00
N ARG A 82 3.72 18.97 -0.55
CA ARG A 82 2.67 19.84 -0.01
C ARG A 82 1.51 19.03 0.53
N ILE A 83 0.90 19.57 1.57
CA ILE A 83 -0.22 18.96 2.29
C ILE A 83 -1.47 19.83 2.22
N ALA A 84 -2.63 19.22 2.42
CA ALA A 84 -3.88 19.89 2.68
C ALA A 84 -4.51 19.39 3.99
N ALA A 85 -5.34 20.23 4.59
CA ALA A 85 -6.18 19.83 5.71
C ALA A 85 -7.26 18.85 5.25
N GLY A 86 -7.70 18.00 6.17
CA GLY A 86 -8.68 16.95 5.93
C GLY A 86 -8.03 15.59 5.77
N ALA A 87 -8.76 14.59 6.24
CA ALA A 87 -8.37 13.20 6.20
C ALA A 87 -8.79 12.57 4.84
N ASP A 88 -7.91 11.82 4.18
CA ASP A 88 -8.14 11.27 2.81
C ASP A 88 -8.47 9.76 2.77
N GLY A 89 -8.44 9.10 3.92
CA GLY A 89 -8.65 7.66 4.10
C GLY A 89 -7.34 6.86 4.13
N ILE A 90 -6.24 7.44 3.64
CA ILE A 90 -4.99 6.77 3.32
C ILE A 90 -3.86 7.22 4.26
N ASN A 91 -3.67 8.52 4.45
CA ASN A 91 -2.61 9.06 5.29
C ASN A 91 -2.86 8.74 6.78
N ARG A 92 -1.99 7.91 7.35
CA ARG A 92 -2.12 7.33 8.69
C ARG A 92 -0.75 7.23 9.35
N ASP A 93 -0.76 7.13 10.67
CA ASP A 93 0.41 6.69 11.41
C ASP A 93 0.48 5.15 11.46
N TYR A 94 1.14 4.54 10.47
CA TYR A 94 1.35 3.09 10.42
C TYR A 94 2.30 2.54 11.49
N LEU A 95 2.98 3.40 12.26
CA LEU A 95 3.82 2.98 13.39
C LEU A 95 3.04 2.95 14.71
N ALA A 96 1.92 3.65 14.80
CA ALA A 96 1.05 3.63 15.98
C ALA A 96 0.07 2.44 15.95
N VAL A 97 -0.28 1.96 17.15
CA VAL A 97 -1.29 0.90 17.31
C VAL A 97 -2.62 1.37 16.73
N GLY A 98 -3.19 0.58 15.81
CA GLY A 98 -4.47 0.87 15.17
C GLY A 98 -4.40 1.80 13.96
N ALA A 99 -3.20 2.24 13.54
CA ALA A 99 -2.99 3.08 12.37
C ALA A 99 -3.97 4.27 12.27
N PRO A 100 -3.99 5.15 13.30
CA PRO A 100 -4.89 6.29 13.33
C PRO A 100 -4.65 7.18 12.11
N GLN A 101 -5.74 7.72 11.59
CA GLN A 101 -5.71 8.59 10.43
C GLN A 101 -5.31 10.01 10.84
N TRP A 102 -4.47 10.64 10.02
CA TRP A 102 -4.14 12.05 10.18
C TRP A 102 -5.28 12.95 9.68
N SER A 103 -5.42 14.13 10.28
CA SER A 103 -6.38 15.14 9.83
C SER A 103 -5.85 16.02 8.69
N TRP A 104 -4.81 15.56 8.01
CA TRP A 104 -4.17 16.16 6.84
C TRP A 104 -3.62 15.06 5.93
N HIS A 105 -3.31 15.38 4.67
CA HIS A 105 -2.73 14.44 3.72
C HIS A 105 -1.85 15.15 2.68
N VAL A 106 -0.97 14.39 2.02
CA VAL A 106 -0.13 14.87 0.93
C VAL A 106 -0.97 15.06 -0.34
N VAL A 107 -0.89 16.25 -0.94
CA VAL A 107 -1.58 16.60 -2.19
C VAL A 107 -0.62 16.79 -3.36
N GLU A 108 0.68 16.97 -3.09
CA GLU A 108 1.71 17.17 -4.11
C GLU A 108 3.05 16.65 -3.62
N PHE A 109 3.72 15.84 -4.41
CA PHE A 109 5.13 15.50 -4.20
C PHE A 109 6.00 16.48 -4.99
N THR A 110 6.95 17.13 -4.31
CA THR A 110 7.79 18.16 -4.92
C THR A 110 9.22 17.69 -5.20
N GLY A 111 9.57 16.47 -4.79
CA GLY A 111 10.87 15.85 -5.08
C GLY A 111 11.59 15.31 -3.86
N PHE A 112 12.62 14.51 -4.14
CA PHE A 112 13.60 14.05 -3.17
C PHE A 112 14.76 15.04 -3.04
N ALA A 113 15.30 15.19 -1.82
CA ALA A 113 16.45 16.06 -1.57
C ALA A 113 17.32 15.52 -0.42
N ASP A 114 18.55 16.03 -0.32
CA ASP A 114 19.44 15.76 0.81
C ASP A 114 19.31 16.80 1.93
N VAL A 115 18.73 17.97 1.61
CA VAL A 115 18.57 19.08 2.53
C VAL A 115 17.34 19.90 2.15
N PHE A 116 16.60 20.35 3.14
CA PHE A 116 15.56 21.37 3.03
C PHE A 116 15.85 22.54 3.95
N GLY A 117 15.17 23.67 3.78
CA GLY A 117 15.26 24.75 4.79
C GLY A 117 14.68 24.27 6.13
N GLU A 118 15.32 24.60 7.25
CA GLU A 118 14.89 24.20 8.61
C GLU A 118 13.44 24.59 8.91
N ILE A 119 12.91 25.62 8.24
CA ILE A 119 11.51 26.03 8.36
C ILE A 119 10.51 24.93 7.98
N LEU A 120 10.92 23.98 7.11
CA LEU A 120 10.10 22.85 6.68
C LEU A 120 10.26 21.61 7.59
N ASP A 121 11.20 21.66 8.54
CA ASP A 121 11.46 20.57 9.46
C ASP A 121 10.40 20.48 10.56
N GLY A 122 10.17 19.27 11.05
CA GLY A 122 9.13 18.92 12.01
C GLY A 122 8.84 17.43 11.99
N ALA A 123 7.60 17.07 12.33
CA ALA A 123 7.12 15.70 12.38
C ALA A 123 5.63 15.64 12.03
N PRO A 124 5.11 14.50 11.55
CA PRO A 124 3.68 14.27 11.33
C PRO A 124 2.78 14.68 12.49
N SER A 125 3.11 14.25 13.71
CA SER A 125 2.40 14.64 14.95
C SER A 125 2.48 16.15 15.24
N GLY A 126 3.57 16.80 14.84
CA GLY A 126 3.72 18.26 14.94
C GLY A 126 2.81 19.03 13.98
N VAL A 127 2.57 18.48 12.78
CA VAL A 127 1.55 19.01 11.86
C VAL A 127 0.15 18.80 12.45
N GLU A 128 -0.13 17.59 12.95
CA GLU A 128 -1.45 17.24 13.52
C GLU A 128 -1.85 18.16 14.68
N TRP A 129 -0.88 18.61 15.48
CA TRP A 129 -1.13 19.54 16.58
C TRP A 129 -1.81 20.84 16.15
N ASN A 130 -1.46 21.36 14.96
CA ASN A 130 -2.08 22.57 14.39
C ASN A 130 -1.92 22.60 12.86
N VAL A 131 -2.74 21.83 12.16
CA VAL A 131 -2.71 21.68 10.70
C VAL A 131 -2.88 23.02 10.00
N GLU A 132 -3.88 23.82 10.40
CA GLU A 132 -4.16 25.13 9.79
C GLU A 132 -2.98 26.09 9.98
N GLY A 133 -2.41 26.14 11.18
CA GLY A 133 -1.24 26.95 11.48
C GLY A 133 0.00 26.53 10.69
N TRP A 134 0.20 25.23 10.49
CA TRP A 134 1.29 24.71 9.65
C TRP A 134 1.13 25.19 8.21
N ILE A 135 -0.06 24.97 7.64
CA ILE A 135 -0.37 25.32 6.25
C ILE A 135 -0.21 26.83 6.04
N ALA A 136 -0.77 27.65 6.93
CA ALA A 136 -0.69 29.11 6.84
C ALA A 136 0.76 29.63 6.89
N ALA A 137 1.61 29.02 7.73
CA ALA A 137 3.00 29.46 7.90
C ALA A 137 3.95 28.99 6.78
N ARG A 138 3.64 27.88 6.10
CA ARG A 138 4.57 27.18 5.20
C ARG A 138 4.01 26.92 3.80
N ASP A 139 2.84 27.48 3.46
CA ASP A 139 2.11 27.18 2.22
C ASP A 139 1.88 25.66 2.05
N GLY A 140 1.60 24.99 3.17
CA GLY A 140 1.42 23.54 3.24
C GLY A 140 2.67 22.71 2.92
N ARG A 141 3.87 23.29 2.84
CA ARG A 141 5.09 22.53 2.54
C ARG A 141 5.57 21.75 3.75
N ILE A 142 6.08 20.55 3.48
CA ILE A 142 6.78 19.70 4.45
C ILE A 142 8.13 19.25 3.86
N GLY A 143 9.09 18.99 4.73
CA GLY A 143 10.42 18.52 4.38
C GLY A 143 11.16 18.03 5.62
N PHE A 144 10.55 17.12 6.38
CA PHE A 144 11.03 16.68 7.69
C PHE A 144 12.41 16.02 7.60
N TRP A 145 13.39 16.51 8.35
CA TRP A 145 14.81 16.15 8.19
C TRP A 145 15.15 14.75 8.68
N ASN A 146 14.37 14.19 9.60
CA ASN A 146 14.62 12.86 10.15
C ASN A 146 13.79 11.76 9.47
N TYR A 147 13.05 12.08 8.41
CA TYR A 147 12.09 11.18 7.79
C TYR A 147 12.55 10.76 6.39
N THR A 148 12.39 9.48 6.10
CA THR A 148 12.68 8.92 4.77
C THR A 148 11.68 7.83 4.43
N VAL A 149 11.70 7.36 3.19
CA VAL A 149 10.85 6.25 2.76
C VAL A 149 11.35 4.96 3.41
N VAL A 150 10.48 4.27 4.16
CA VAL A 150 10.83 3.05 4.91
C VAL A 150 10.09 1.81 4.42
N ALA A 151 8.97 1.97 3.74
CA ALA A 151 8.20 0.85 3.20
C ALA A 151 7.33 1.28 2.02
N GLU A 152 7.04 0.33 1.14
CA GLU A 152 5.98 0.45 0.13
C GLU A 152 4.70 -0.16 0.71
N LEU A 153 3.60 0.58 0.66
CA LEU A 153 2.30 0.05 1.05
C LEU A 153 1.78 -0.82 -0.08
N SER A 154 1.65 -2.11 0.19
CA SER A 154 0.87 -2.97 -0.69
C SER A 154 -0.57 -2.46 -0.74
N PRO A 155 -1.30 -2.60 -1.86
CA PRO A 155 -2.73 -2.29 -1.92
C PRO A 155 -3.52 -2.98 -0.78
N SER A 156 -3.10 -4.19 -0.39
CA SER A 156 -3.64 -4.94 0.75
C SER A 156 -3.38 -4.33 2.14
N SER A 157 -2.40 -3.43 2.29
CA SER A 157 -2.05 -2.77 3.56
C SER A 157 -2.82 -1.47 3.81
N CYS A 158 -3.43 -0.88 2.77
CA CYS A 158 -4.21 0.36 2.88
C CYS A 158 -5.70 0.10 3.22
N VAL A 159 -6.17 -1.12 2.98
CA VAL A 159 -7.56 -1.52 3.22
C VAL A 159 -7.70 -2.07 4.65
N THR A 160 -8.25 -1.29 5.57
CA THR A 160 -8.76 -1.84 6.82
C THR A 160 -10.13 -2.46 6.54
N VAL A 161 -10.36 -3.69 7.00
CA VAL A 161 -11.67 -4.37 6.88
C VAL A 161 -12.23 -4.56 8.28
N ALA A 162 -13.48 -4.16 8.48
CA ALA A 162 -14.25 -4.41 9.69
C ALA A 162 -15.49 -5.23 9.34
N ALA A 163 -15.84 -6.20 10.18
CA ALA A 163 -17.07 -6.96 10.07
C ALA A 163 -17.86 -6.83 11.38
N LYS A 164 -19.15 -6.52 11.29
CA LYS A 164 -20.06 -6.48 12.44
C LYS A 164 -21.32 -7.28 12.16
N VAL A 165 -21.78 -8.03 13.16
CA VAL A 165 -23.08 -8.73 13.08
C VAL A 165 -24.21 -7.72 13.28
N THR A 166 -25.20 -7.75 12.40
CA THR A 166 -26.40 -6.91 12.41
C THR A 166 -27.66 -7.79 12.31
N PRO A 167 -28.87 -7.28 12.59
CA PRO A 167 -30.10 -8.02 12.36
C PRO A 167 -30.31 -8.47 10.89
N GLN A 168 -29.70 -7.78 9.93
CA GLN A 168 -29.81 -8.05 8.50
C GLN A 168 -28.77 -9.04 7.99
N GLY A 169 -27.72 -9.35 8.77
CA GLY A 169 -26.58 -10.12 8.30
C GLY A 169 -25.24 -9.65 8.91
N VAL A 170 -24.12 -10.05 8.30
CA VAL A 170 -22.80 -9.49 8.64
C VAL A 170 -22.52 -8.30 7.73
N GLU A 171 -22.47 -7.10 8.29
CA GLU A 171 -22.02 -5.93 7.55
C GLU A 171 -20.49 -5.92 7.55
N VAL A 172 -19.92 -6.01 6.34
CA VAL A 172 -18.49 -5.89 6.08
C VAL A 172 -18.26 -4.51 5.48
N ALA A 173 -17.41 -3.72 6.11
CA ALA A 173 -17.03 -2.38 5.66
C ALA A 173 -15.52 -2.27 5.54
N TRP A 174 -15.04 -1.42 4.64
CA TRP A 174 -13.62 -1.25 4.40
C TRP A 174 -13.22 0.18 4.07
N THR A 175 -11.92 0.47 4.25
CA THR A 175 -11.33 1.76 3.88
C THR A 175 -11.41 1.98 2.37
N ASP A 176 -11.92 3.13 1.96
CA ASP A 176 -11.85 3.58 0.57
C ASP A 176 -10.43 4.05 0.24
N MET A 177 -9.81 3.44 -0.76
CA MET A 177 -8.55 3.86 -1.36
C MET A 177 -8.74 4.89 -2.49
N GLY A 178 -9.99 5.32 -2.73
CA GLY A 178 -10.32 6.41 -3.64
C GLY A 178 -10.86 5.94 -4.99
N ILE A 179 -11.16 6.93 -5.85
CA ILE A 179 -11.99 6.76 -7.06
C ILE A 179 -11.43 5.78 -8.10
N HIS A 180 -10.13 5.49 -8.05
CA HIS A 180 -9.44 4.60 -8.98
C HIS A 180 -9.50 3.13 -8.59
N TYR A 181 -10.07 2.81 -7.42
CA TYR A 181 -10.16 1.45 -6.93
C TYR A 181 -11.60 0.90 -6.98
N VAL A 182 -11.68 -0.41 -7.16
CA VAL A 182 -12.86 -1.24 -6.97
C VAL A 182 -12.52 -2.39 -6.04
N TYR A 183 -13.55 -2.93 -5.41
CA TYR A 183 -13.40 -3.86 -4.31
C TYR A 183 -14.18 -5.13 -4.58
N THR A 184 -13.59 -6.25 -4.19
CA THR A 184 -14.23 -7.56 -4.16
C THR A 184 -14.15 -8.09 -2.74
N VAL A 185 -15.29 -8.32 -2.08
CA VAL A 185 -15.30 -9.10 -0.84
C VAL A 185 -15.14 -10.56 -1.21
N GLU A 186 -14.19 -11.23 -0.58
CA GLU A 186 -14.00 -12.67 -0.68
C GLU A 186 -14.29 -13.33 0.67
N VAL A 187 -14.90 -14.51 0.62
CA VAL A 187 -15.30 -15.30 1.78
C VAL A 187 -14.60 -16.66 1.73
N SER A 188 -14.31 -17.22 2.91
CA SER A 188 -13.78 -18.57 3.08
C SER A 188 -14.24 -19.13 4.43
N ASP A 189 -14.42 -20.45 4.51
CA ASP A 189 -14.65 -21.16 5.79
C ASP A 189 -13.35 -21.31 6.62
N SER A 190 -12.21 -20.83 6.09
CA SER A 190 -10.89 -20.94 6.70
C SER A 190 -10.02 -19.73 6.37
N ALA A 191 -9.26 -19.24 7.35
CA ALA A 191 -8.29 -18.16 7.16
C ALA A 191 -7.19 -18.48 6.12
N THR A 192 -6.89 -19.77 5.89
CA THR A 192 -5.89 -20.25 4.93
C THR A 192 -6.51 -21.02 3.76
N GLY A 193 -7.83 -21.02 3.67
CA GLY A 193 -8.59 -21.82 2.71
C GLY A 193 -8.69 -21.22 1.31
N ASN A 194 -9.60 -21.78 0.53
CA ASN A 194 -9.93 -21.28 -0.80
C ASN A 194 -10.85 -20.07 -0.66
N TRP A 195 -10.32 -18.89 -0.96
CA TRP A 195 -11.07 -17.64 -0.98
C TRP A 195 -11.82 -17.51 -2.31
N GLN A 196 -13.09 -17.14 -2.24
CA GLN A 196 -13.92 -16.88 -3.43
C GLN A 196 -14.72 -15.59 -3.26
N PRO A 197 -15.07 -14.89 -4.36
CA PRO A 197 -15.95 -13.74 -4.28
C PRO A 197 -17.26 -14.06 -3.56
N ALA A 198 -17.66 -13.19 -2.64
CA ALA A 198 -18.85 -13.40 -1.81
C ALA A 198 -20.11 -13.51 -2.66
N SER A 199 -20.99 -14.46 -2.36
CA SER A 199 -22.25 -14.59 -3.09
C SER A 199 -23.16 -13.38 -2.87
N GLY A 200 -23.98 -13.02 -3.87
CA GLY A 200 -24.93 -11.89 -3.76
C GLY A 200 -24.32 -10.48 -3.95
N GLY A 201 -23.00 -10.37 -4.09
CA GLY A 201 -22.34 -9.13 -4.54
C GLY A 201 -22.21 -9.04 -6.06
N SER A 202 -22.25 -7.82 -6.60
CA SER A 202 -21.98 -7.54 -8.03
C SER A 202 -20.51 -7.11 -8.20
N TRP A 203 -19.59 -8.03 -7.91
CA TRP A 203 -18.16 -7.71 -7.86
C TRP A 203 -17.55 -7.47 -9.25
N PRO A 204 -16.54 -6.59 -9.34
CA PRO A 204 -16.04 -5.71 -8.29
C PRO A 204 -16.93 -4.45 -8.16
N VAL A 205 -16.98 -3.82 -6.98
CA VAL A 205 -17.84 -2.64 -6.70
C VAL A 205 -17.04 -1.41 -6.30
N SER A 206 -17.59 -0.20 -6.49
CA SER A 206 -17.03 1.04 -5.90
C SER A 206 -17.58 1.38 -4.52
N ALA A 207 -18.51 0.57 -3.99
CA ALA A 207 -19.01 0.73 -2.63
C ALA A 207 -17.91 0.39 -1.61
N THR A 208 -18.09 0.85 -0.37
CA THR A 208 -17.16 0.64 0.76
C THR A 208 -17.78 -0.22 1.87
N ASN A 209 -18.96 -0.78 1.59
CA ASN A 209 -19.63 -1.72 2.46
C ASN A 209 -20.41 -2.75 1.65
N TRP A 210 -20.67 -3.89 2.27
CA TRP A 210 -21.52 -4.95 1.78
C TRP A 210 -22.09 -5.74 2.97
N VAL A 211 -23.29 -6.31 2.81
CA VAL A 211 -23.95 -7.09 3.86
C VAL A 211 -24.08 -8.54 3.40
N ASP A 212 -23.49 -9.46 4.16
CA ASP A 212 -23.71 -10.88 4.01
C ASP A 212 -25.04 -11.27 4.65
N THR A 213 -26.06 -11.50 3.84
CA THR A 213 -27.38 -11.98 4.28
C THR A 213 -27.48 -13.51 4.32
N THR A 214 -26.41 -14.23 3.97
CA THR A 214 -26.42 -15.69 3.75
C THR A 214 -25.93 -16.50 4.96
N LEU A 215 -25.77 -15.85 6.12
CA LEU A 215 -25.31 -16.44 7.38
C LEU A 215 -25.82 -17.87 7.60
N SER A 216 -24.91 -18.83 7.45
CA SER A 216 -25.05 -20.19 7.98
C SER A 216 -24.48 -20.25 9.39
N SER A 217 -24.77 -21.32 10.14
CA SER A 217 -24.27 -21.55 11.51
C SER A 217 -22.76 -21.81 11.61
N SER A 218 -22.01 -21.64 10.53
CA SER A 218 -20.55 -21.82 10.45
C SER A 218 -19.82 -20.48 10.49
N ALA A 219 -18.61 -20.48 11.05
CA ALA A 219 -17.77 -19.29 11.07
C ALA A 219 -17.25 -18.98 9.66
N HIS A 220 -17.51 -17.76 9.19
CA HIS A 220 -17.01 -17.24 7.92
C HIS A 220 -15.86 -16.27 8.15
N PHE A 221 -14.84 -16.35 7.29
CA PHE A 221 -13.76 -15.38 7.21
C PHE A 221 -13.98 -14.48 6.01
N TYR A 222 -13.76 -13.18 6.20
CA TYR A 222 -13.90 -12.16 5.17
C TYR A 222 -12.55 -11.50 4.90
N ARG A 223 -12.29 -11.20 3.63
CA ARG A 223 -11.24 -10.26 3.23
C ARG A 223 -11.75 -9.38 2.09
N VAL A 224 -11.15 -8.22 1.93
CA VAL A 224 -11.47 -7.32 0.82
C VAL A 224 -10.24 -7.22 -0.07
N LYS A 225 -10.42 -7.59 -1.33
CA LYS A 225 -9.45 -7.35 -2.38
C LYS A 225 -9.74 -6.00 -3.00
N ALA A 226 -8.79 -5.07 -2.95
CA ALA A 226 -8.86 -3.83 -3.69
C ALA A 226 -8.04 -3.93 -4.98
N GLU A 227 -8.62 -3.49 -6.07
CA GLU A 227 -8.07 -3.59 -7.43
C GLU A 227 -8.27 -2.26 -8.15
N LEU A 228 -7.36 -1.92 -9.05
CA LEU A 228 -7.52 -0.74 -9.89
C LEU A 228 -8.67 -0.95 -10.87
N LYS A 229 -9.48 0.10 -11.09
CA LYS A 229 -10.50 0.11 -12.14
C LYS A 229 -9.83 -0.11 -13.48
N SER A 230 -10.27 -1.13 -14.20
CA SER A 230 -9.94 -1.24 -15.63
C SER A 230 -10.52 -0.01 -16.36
N PRO A 231 -9.75 0.59 -17.29
CA PRO A 231 -10.17 1.78 -18.03
C PRO A 231 -11.39 1.55 -18.92
#